data_AF-A0AAV5VGN4-F1
#
_entry.id   AF-A0AAV5VGN4-F1
#
_cell.length_a   1.000
_cell.length_b   1.000
_cell.length_c   1.000
_cell.angle_alpha   90.00
_cell.angle_beta   90.00
_cell.angle_gamma   90.00
#
_symmetry.space_group_name_H-M   'P 1'
#
loop_
_entity.id
_entity.type
_entity.pdbx_description
1 polymer ?
#
loop_
_entity_poly.entity_id
_entity_poly.type
_entity_poly.pdbx_seq_one_letter_code
_entity_poly.pdbx_strand_id
1 'polypeptide(L)'
;GWDSSIARIFEKHNYYKAVKDGSQLTREEKEILTTICVTYLNKGIPLWIAMDGKYLPTRPSRLSTLFQVALALHGAEMTVGYEHRDLHGSNVLLAKTSGKTREYRFGNLSVVVKTFGREVTIIDQGYCRFEKDGRAHSHDPNEEELVGDDDFDEENVPRVSGMKREMRRLMRQGWHRFVPTSNALWLCCLSRLVLSKDYHTSKMYTDRLLQHDRDVFRSLLTARSIGSWLNSNDVQELLKVVATTRHLS
;
A
#
# COMPACT_ATOMS: atom_id res chain seq x y z
N GLY A 1 -5.60 -28.93 5.93
CA GLY A 1 -6.84 -28.68 6.68
C GLY A 1 -6.55 -27.60 7.67
N TRP A 2 -7.18 -26.44 7.51
CA TRP A 2 -6.85 -25.21 8.24
C TRP A 2 -7.00 -25.41 9.75
N ASP A 3 -5.93 -25.16 10.50
CA ASP A 3 -6.02 -25.12 11.96
C ASP A 3 -6.84 -23.88 12.36
N SER A 4 -8.05 -24.18 12.83
CA SER A 4 -9.04 -23.26 13.37
C SER A 4 -8.54 -22.34 14.49
N SER A 5 -7.29 -22.47 14.94
CA SER A 5 -6.66 -21.64 15.96
C SER A 5 -6.15 -20.28 15.44
N ILE A 6 -5.56 -20.20 14.23
CA ILE A 6 -5.07 -18.93 13.64
C ILE A 6 -6.21 -18.12 13.02
N ALA A 7 -7.14 -18.79 12.32
CA ALA A 7 -8.39 -18.15 11.89
C ALA A 7 -9.18 -17.62 13.10
N ARG A 8 -9.16 -18.31 14.25
CA ARG A 8 -9.71 -17.78 15.52
C ARG A 8 -8.85 -16.70 16.16
N ILE A 9 -7.55 -16.63 15.93
CA ILE A 9 -6.75 -15.48 16.39
C ILE A 9 -7.21 -14.23 15.63
N PHE A 10 -7.47 -14.30 14.33
CA PHE A 10 -7.90 -13.15 13.54
C PHE A 10 -9.42 -12.87 13.54
N GLU A 11 -10.30 -13.88 13.58
CA GLU A 11 -11.74 -13.71 13.86
C GLU A 11 -11.97 -13.08 15.24
N LYS A 12 -11.09 -13.39 16.21
CA LYS A 12 -11.25 -13.00 17.61
C LYS A 12 -10.34 -11.84 18.03
N HIS A 13 -9.40 -11.36 17.20
CA HIS A 13 -8.52 -10.20 17.50
C HIS A 13 -8.55 -9.10 16.43
N ASN A 14 -9.68 -8.97 15.73
CA ASN A 14 -9.95 -7.73 15.00
C ASN A 14 -10.01 -6.55 15.97
N TYR A 15 -9.59 -5.38 15.48
CA TYR A 15 -10.03 -4.04 15.85
C TYR A 15 -11.42 -3.91 16.51
N TYR A 16 -12.39 -4.76 16.17
CA TYR A 16 -13.68 -4.87 16.86
C TYR A 16 -13.56 -5.28 18.33
N LYS A 17 -12.64 -6.17 18.73
CA LYS A 17 -12.31 -6.43 20.15
C LYS A 17 -11.71 -5.18 20.80
N ALA A 18 -10.75 -4.50 20.18
CA ALA A 18 -10.20 -3.28 20.77
C ALA A 18 -11.28 -2.19 21.01
N VAL A 19 -12.25 -2.09 20.11
CA VAL A 19 -13.42 -1.19 20.20
C VAL A 19 -14.51 -1.71 21.15
N LYS A 20 -14.66 -3.04 21.33
CA LYS A 20 -15.72 -3.70 22.13
C LYS A 20 -15.28 -4.06 23.55
N ASP A 21 -13.97 -4.15 23.79
CA ASP A 21 -13.31 -4.52 25.06
C ASP A 21 -12.85 -3.28 25.84
N GLY A 22 -13.07 -2.08 25.30
CA GLY A 22 -12.77 -0.81 25.98
C GLY A 22 -11.30 -0.38 25.96
N SER A 23 -10.41 -1.03 25.21
CA SER A 23 -9.06 -0.50 24.99
C SER A 23 -9.13 0.77 24.15
N GLN A 24 -8.76 1.91 24.72
CA GLN A 24 -8.82 3.21 24.05
C GLN A 24 -7.76 3.30 22.95
N LEU A 25 -8.08 2.85 21.73
CA LEU A 25 -7.35 3.31 20.54
C LEU A 25 -7.50 4.83 20.47
N THR A 26 -6.38 5.53 20.31
CA THR A 26 -6.34 6.95 20.03
C THR A 26 -7.10 7.24 18.74
N ARG A 27 -7.54 8.49 18.56
CA ARG A 27 -8.20 8.92 17.32
C ARG A 27 -7.32 8.69 16.10
N GLU A 28 -6.01 8.92 16.23
CA GLU A 28 -5.02 8.75 15.16
C GLU A 28 -4.86 7.29 14.76
N GLU A 29 -4.76 6.36 15.72
CA GLU A 29 -4.74 4.92 15.44
C GLU A 29 -6.04 4.46 14.74
N LYS A 30 -7.20 5.01 15.11
CA LYS A 30 -8.47 4.69 14.42
C LYS A 30 -8.49 5.24 12.99
N GLU A 31 -8.02 6.47 12.77
CA GLU A 31 -7.97 7.10 11.44
C GLU A 31 -6.98 6.38 10.51
N ILE A 32 -5.87 5.90 11.06
CA ILE A 32 -4.84 5.16 10.33
C ILE A 32 -5.27 3.73 10.08
N LEU A 33 -5.79 3.02 11.08
CA LEU A 33 -6.34 1.68 10.86
C LEU A 33 -7.53 1.72 9.91
N THR A 34 -8.39 2.74 9.90
CA THR A 34 -9.44 2.86 8.87
C THR A 34 -8.89 3.15 7.47
N THR A 35 -7.69 3.72 7.35
CA THR A 35 -7.02 4.03 6.07
C THR A 35 -6.13 2.89 5.57
N ILE A 36 -5.46 2.14 6.46
CA ILE A 36 -4.58 1.02 6.13
C ILE A 36 -5.30 -0.33 6.18
N CYS A 37 -6.35 -0.51 7.00
CA CYS A 37 -7.25 -1.69 7.03
C CYS A 37 -8.18 -1.69 8.26
N VAL A 38 -9.46 -1.25 8.15
CA VAL A 38 -10.66 -1.88 8.76
C VAL A 38 -11.89 -1.25 8.12
N THR A 39 -12.26 -1.74 6.93
CA THR A 39 -13.68 -2.02 6.75
C THR A 39 -13.82 -3.38 6.12
N TYR A 40 -14.49 -4.31 6.81
CA TYR A 40 -15.09 -5.50 6.19
C TYR A 40 -16.10 -5.15 5.10
N LEU A 41 -16.38 -3.86 4.89
CA LEU A 41 -16.97 -3.37 3.67
C LEU A 41 -15.91 -3.46 2.58
N ASN A 42 -15.83 -4.65 1.98
CA ASN A 42 -15.16 -4.92 0.72
C ASN A 42 -15.76 -3.96 -0.33
N LYS A 43 -15.21 -2.75 -0.44
CA LYS A 43 -15.70 -1.71 -1.33
C LYS A 43 -14.74 -1.61 -2.49
N GLY A 44 -15.19 -2.08 -3.64
CA GLY A 44 -14.46 -1.93 -4.89
C GLY A 44 -13.96 -3.25 -5.44
N ILE A 45 -13.12 -3.12 -6.46
CA ILE A 45 -12.52 -4.25 -7.17
C ILE A 45 -11.02 -4.27 -6.94
N PRO A 46 -10.38 -5.45 -6.95
CA PRO A 46 -8.93 -5.57 -6.98
C PRO A 46 -8.29 -4.67 -8.04
N LEU A 47 -7.15 -4.07 -7.71
CA LEU A 47 -6.45 -3.13 -8.57
C LEU A 47 -6.00 -3.78 -9.88
N TRP A 48 -5.59 -5.05 -9.86
CA TRP A 48 -5.23 -5.76 -11.09
C TRP A 48 -6.42 -5.87 -12.05
N ILE A 49 -7.62 -6.20 -11.56
CA ILE A 49 -8.87 -6.18 -12.35
C ILE A 49 -9.17 -4.76 -12.83
N ALA A 50 -8.97 -3.75 -11.98
CA ALA A 50 -9.21 -2.37 -12.35
C ALA A 50 -8.28 -1.88 -13.48
N MET A 51 -7.03 -2.35 -13.52
CA MET A 51 -6.10 -2.05 -14.59
C MET A 51 -6.56 -2.68 -15.90
N ASP A 52 -6.92 -3.97 -15.88
CA ASP A 52 -7.42 -4.70 -17.04
C ASP A 52 -8.72 -4.09 -17.60
N GLY A 53 -9.64 -3.74 -16.71
CA GLY A 53 -10.87 -3.01 -17.04
C GLY A 53 -10.64 -1.56 -17.50
N LYS A 54 -9.40 -1.07 -17.52
CA LYS A 54 -9.00 0.31 -17.88
C LYS A 54 -9.69 1.39 -17.02
N TYR A 55 -9.91 1.10 -15.75
CA TYR A 55 -10.61 2.00 -14.80
C TYR A 55 -9.77 3.20 -14.36
N LEU A 56 -8.48 3.20 -14.68
CA LEU A 56 -7.52 4.29 -14.47
C LEU A 56 -6.96 4.79 -15.82
N PRO A 57 -7.78 5.46 -16.66
CA PRO A 57 -7.42 5.78 -18.04
C PRO A 57 -6.43 6.95 -18.18
N THR A 58 -6.25 7.76 -17.13
CA THR A 58 -5.44 8.99 -17.21
C THR A 58 -4.23 8.95 -16.29
N ARG A 59 -3.14 9.62 -16.69
CA ARG A 59 -1.94 9.81 -15.84
C ARG A 59 -2.29 10.31 -14.43
N PRO A 60 -3.11 11.38 -14.24
CA PRO A 60 -3.44 11.83 -12.89
C PRO A 60 -4.22 10.80 -12.05
N SER A 61 -5.13 10.02 -12.64
CA SER A 61 -5.86 8.97 -11.91
C SER A 61 -4.95 7.85 -11.41
N ARG A 62 -3.93 7.48 -12.20
CA ARG A 62 -2.92 6.48 -11.83
C ARG A 62 -2.01 6.98 -10.73
N LEU A 63 -1.47 8.19 -10.88
CA LEU A 63 -0.63 8.82 -9.87
C LEU A 63 -1.40 8.99 -8.57
N SER A 64 -2.67 9.40 -8.63
CA SER A 64 -3.52 9.54 -7.44
C SER A 64 -3.68 8.21 -6.72
N THR A 65 -3.95 7.12 -7.46
CA THR A 65 -4.07 5.77 -6.88
C THR A 65 -2.78 5.38 -6.15
N LEU A 66 -1.61 5.56 -6.77
CA LEU A 66 -0.33 5.22 -6.15
C LEU A 66 0.00 6.12 -4.94
N PHE A 67 -0.31 7.41 -5.00
CA PHE A 67 -0.09 8.31 -3.87
C PHE A 67 -1.07 8.07 -2.73
N GLN A 68 -2.30 7.65 -3.00
CA GLN A 68 -3.24 7.21 -1.96
C GLN A 68 -2.68 6.00 -1.20
N VAL A 69 -2.11 5.01 -1.91
CA VAL A 69 -1.39 3.88 -1.29
C VAL A 69 -0.18 4.36 -0.48
N ALA A 70 0.66 5.21 -1.08
CA ALA A 70 1.88 5.70 -0.43
C ALA A 70 1.60 6.47 0.87
N LEU A 71 0.64 7.39 0.85
CA LEU A 71 0.26 8.19 2.01
C LEU A 71 -0.41 7.34 3.09
N ALA A 72 -1.22 6.33 2.70
CA ALA A 72 -1.75 5.35 3.62
C ALA A 72 -0.60 4.59 4.32
N LEU A 73 0.28 3.94 3.56
CA LEU A 73 1.42 3.19 4.14
C LEU A 73 2.28 4.09 5.04
N HIS A 74 2.61 5.30 4.60
CA HIS A 74 3.43 6.22 5.38
C HIS A 74 2.77 6.61 6.71
N GLY A 75 1.45 6.85 6.72
CA GLY A 75 0.72 7.10 7.95
C GLY A 75 0.85 5.96 8.95
N ALA A 76 0.67 4.71 8.51
CA ALA A 76 0.81 3.57 9.41
C ALA A 76 2.26 3.25 9.80
N GLU A 77 3.24 3.51 8.93
CA GLU A 77 4.66 3.47 9.31
C GLU A 77 4.92 4.39 10.51
N MET A 78 4.41 5.63 10.44
CA MET A 78 4.65 6.64 11.47
C MET A 78 3.96 6.35 12.80
N THR A 79 2.76 5.78 12.76
CA THR A 79 1.96 5.62 13.99
C THR A 79 2.14 4.29 14.66
N VAL A 80 2.29 3.20 13.90
CA VAL A 80 2.37 1.85 14.47
C VAL A 80 3.51 1.02 13.87
N GLY A 81 4.50 1.63 13.22
CA GLY A 81 5.61 0.90 12.61
C GLY A 81 5.12 -0.19 11.64
N TYR A 82 4.12 0.14 10.83
CA TYR A 82 3.43 -0.83 9.98
C TYR A 82 4.24 -1.27 8.75
N GLU A 83 4.15 -2.55 8.43
CA GLU A 83 4.56 -3.13 7.16
C GLU A 83 3.49 -4.07 6.64
N HIS A 84 3.15 -3.99 5.36
CA HIS A 84 2.16 -4.90 4.77
C HIS A 84 2.76 -6.26 4.42
N ARG A 85 3.96 -6.24 3.83
CA ARG A 85 4.77 -7.39 3.40
C ARG A 85 4.16 -8.32 2.34
N ASP A 86 2.94 -8.07 1.88
CA ASP A 86 2.28 -8.78 0.78
C ASP A 86 1.32 -7.90 -0.07
N LEU A 87 1.73 -6.67 -0.38
CA LEU A 87 0.87 -5.67 -1.03
C LEU A 87 0.86 -5.81 -2.57
N HIS A 88 0.35 -6.93 -3.09
CA HIS A 88 0.13 -7.11 -4.53
C HIS A 88 -1.18 -6.46 -5.00
N GLY A 89 -1.41 -6.47 -6.32
CA GLY A 89 -2.58 -5.83 -6.94
C GLY A 89 -3.94 -6.37 -6.47
N SER A 90 -3.99 -7.54 -5.84
CA SER A 90 -5.24 -8.08 -5.26
C SER A 90 -5.52 -7.51 -3.87
N ASN A 91 -4.47 -7.07 -3.17
CA ASN A 91 -4.53 -6.51 -1.82
C ASN A 91 -4.71 -4.98 -1.81
N VAL A 92 -5.00 -4.42 -2.99
CA VAL A 92 -5.38 -3.01 -3.17
C VAL A 92 -6.72 -2.97 -3.89
N LEU A 93 -7.76 -2.50 -3.21
CA LEU A 93 -9.10 -2.33 -3.76
C LEU A 93 -9.31 -0.91 -4.27
N LEU A 94 -10.07 -0.79 -5.36
CA LEU A 94 -10.44 0.46 -5.97
C LEU A 94 -11.97 0.62 -5.96
N ALA A 95 -12.48 1.51 -5.10
CA ALA A 95 -13.88 1.86 -5.01
C ALA A 95 -14.22 3.08 -5.89
N LYS A 96 -15.46 3.16 -6.39
CA LYS A 96 -15.99 4.42 -6.90
C LYS A 96 -16.31 5.34 -5.72
N THR A 97 -15.99 6.63 -5.84
CA THR A 97 -16.33 7.64 -4.82
C THR A 97 -16.84 8.91 -5.48
N SER A 98 -17.81 9.57 -4.85
CA SER A 98 -18.24 10.93 -5.21
C SER A 98 -17.38 12.00 -4.55
N GLY A 99 -16.56 11.64 -3.55
CA GLY A 99 -15.62 12.54 -2.91
C GLY A 99 -14.54 12.96 -3.89
N LYS A 100 -14.34 14.27 -4.07
CA LYS A 100 -13.37 14.83 -5.04
C LYS A 100 -11.93 14.73 -4.55
N THR A 101 -11.73 14.70 -3.24
CA THR A 101 -10.44 14.70 -2.58
C THR A 101 -10.44 13.76 -1.38
N ARG A 102 -9.28 13.21 -1.06
CA ARG A 102 -8.98 12.47 0.16
C ARG A 102 -7.88 13.21 0.91
N GLU A 103 -8.08 13.42 2.20
CA GLU A 103 -7.10 14.04 3.07
C GLU A 103 -6.37 12.97 3.89
N TYR A 104 -5.06 13.14 4.00
CA TYR A 104 -4.17 12.33 4.82
C TYR A 104 -3.53 13.24 5.86
N ARG A 105 -3.76 12.94 7.14
CA ARG A 105 -3.26 13.69 8.28
C ARG A 105 -2.65 12.74 9.30
N PHE A 106 -1.38 12.91 9.61
CA PHE A 106 -0.67 12.15 10.64
C PHE A 106 0.57 12.92 11.09
N GLY A 107 0.77 13.02 12.40
CA GLY A 107 1.70 13.98 12.98
C GLY A 107 1.51 15.40 12.41
N ASN A 108 2.59 15.99 11.89
CA ASN A 108 2.57 17.32 11.26
C ASN A 108 2.29 17.29 9.74
N LEU A 109 2.13 16.10 9.14
CA LEU A 109 1.84 16.00 7.71
C LEU A 109 0.35 16.23 7.45
N SER A 110 0.04 17.13 6.52
CA SER A 110 -1.31 17.26 5.95
C SER A 110 -1.24 17.35 4.42
N VAL A 111 -1.75 16.32 3.75
CA VAL A 111 -1.77 16.22 2.28
C VAL A 111 -3.18 15.93 1.80
N VAL A 112 -3.67 16.75 0.87
CA VAL A 112 -4.96 16.55 0.20
C VAL A 112 -4.73 16.12 -1.24
N VAL A 113 -5.21 14.93 -1.60
CA VAL A 113 -5.06 14.32 -2.94
C VAL A 113 -6.41 14.26 -3.65
N LYS A 114 -6.46 14.62 -4.93
CA LYS A 114 -7.65 14.43 -5.78
C LYS A 114 -7.89 12.95 -6.01
N THR A 115 -9.12 12.47 -5.81
CA THR A 115 -9.47 11.04 -5.97
C THR A 115 -9.65 10.62 -7.43
N PHE A 116 -9.98 11.57 -8.31
CA PHE A 116 -10.42 11.28 -9.68
C PHE A 116 -11.56 10.24 -9.73
N GLY A 117 -12.46 10.30 -8.74
CA GLY A 117 -13.61 9.40 -8.61
C GLY A 117 -13.26 8.00 -8.11
N ARG A 118 -12.02 7.78 -7.67
CA ARG A 118 -11.52 6.50 -7.16
C ARG A 118 -10.87 6.63 -5.79
N GLU A 119 -11.24 5.73 -4.89
CA GLU A 119 -10.69 5.66 -3.54
C GLU A 119 -10.05 4.30 -3.34
N VAL A 120 -8.87 4.31 -2.71
CA VAL A 120 -8.07 3.12 -2.46
C VAL A 120 -8.38 2.55 -1.08
N THR A 121 -8.43 1.22 -0.98
CA THR A 121 -8.39 0.50 0.29
C THR A 121 -7.34 -0.60 0.23
N ILE A 122 -6.43 -0.60 1.18
CA ILE A 122 -5.46 -1.68 1.37
C ILE A 122 -6.14 -2.78 2.20
N ILE A 123 -5.96 -4.05 1.83
CA ILE A 123 -6.59 -5.22 2.48
C ILE A 123 -5.57 -6.35 2.70
N ASP A 124 -5.99 -7.42 3.38
CA ASP A 124 -5.23 -8.64 3.66
C ASP A 124 -4.01 -8.42 4.58
N GLN A 125 -4.14 -8.90 5.81
CA GLN A 125 -3.16 -8.70 6.86
C GLN A 125 -2.31 -9.93 7.16
N GLY A 126 -2.37 -10.97 6.33
CA GLY A 126 -1.75 -12.27 6.61
C GLY A 126 -0.25 -12.20 6.96
N TYR A 127 0.50 -11.32 6.30
CA TYR A 127 1.95 -11.15 6.51
C TYR A 127 2.34 -9.82 7.16
N CYS A 128 1.37 -9.05 7.63
CA CYS A 128 1.62 -7.71 8.15
C CYS A 128 2.47 -7.73 9.42
N ARG A 129 3.12 -6.59 9.68
CA ARG A 129 3.80 -6.29 10.95
C ARG A 129 3.39 -4.92 11.45
N PHE A 130 3.17 -4.78 12.75
CA PHE A 130 2.93 -3.50 13.42
C PHE A 130 3.31 -3.55 14.90
N GLU A 131 3.39 -2.40 15.54
CA GLU A 131 3.62 -2.23 16.96
C GLU A 131 2.35 -1.80 17.68
N LYS A 132 2.09 -2.41 18.83
CA LYS A 132 1.04 -2.01 19.75
C LYS A 132 1.53 -2.20 21.18
N ASP A 133 1.30 -1.21 22.03
CA ASP A 133 1.70 -1.25 23.46
C ASP A 133 3.18 -1.60 23.65
N GLY A 134 4.05 -1.09 22.75
CA GLY A 134 5.49 -1.37 22.74
C GLY A 134 5.89 -2.79 22.32
N ARG A 135 4.94 -3.58 21.78
CA ARG A 135 5.17 -4.96 21.31
C ARG A 135 4.97 -5.07 19.81
N ALA A 136 5.88 -5.76 19.14
CA ALA A 136 5.74 -6.08 17.73
C ALA A 136 4.78 -7.27 17.54
N HIS A 137 3.83 -7.10 16.64
CA HIS A 137 2.94 -8.13 16.14
C HIS A 137 3.32 -8.41 14.68
N SER A 138 3.64 -9.66 14.36
CA SER A 138 3.99 -10.09 13.02
C SER A 138 3.70 -11.57 12.83
N HIS A 139 3.34 -11.96 11.62
CA HIS A 139 3.39 -13.36 11.21
C HIS A 139 4.83 -13.74 10.85
N ASP A 140 5.30 -14.89 11.34
CA ASP A 140 6.60 -15.48 10.97
C ASP A 140 6.30 -16.69 10.08
N PRO A 141 6.37 -16.52 8.75
CA PRO A 141 5.97 -17.57 7.83
C PRO A 141 7.00 -18.68 7.75
N ASN A 142 6.50 -19.91 7.69
CA ASN A 142 7.34 -21.08 7.48
C ASN A 142 7.87 -21.15 6.02
N GLU A 143 8.84 -22.03 5.75
CA GLU A 143 9.43 -22.17 4.42
C GLU A 143 8.38 -22.50 3.34
N GLU A 144 7.37 -23.30 3.65
CA GLU A 144 6.29 -23.66 2.70
C GLU A 144 5.42 -22.45 2.33
N GLU A 145 5.06 -21.60 3.29
CA GLU A 145 4.34 -20.33 3.07
C GLU A 145 5.18 -19.32 2.27
N LEU A 146 6.51 -19.40 2.39
CA LEU A 146 7.46 -18.58 1.63
C LEU A 146 7.76 -19.14 0.22
N VAL A 147 7.44 -20.41 -0.02
CA VAL A 147 7.54 -21.12 -1.30
C VAL A 147 6.20 -21.14 -2.04
N GLY A 148 5.08 -20.94 -1.32
CA GLY A 148 3.73 -20.91 -1.87
C GLY A 148 3.57 -19.87 -2.98
N ASP A 149 3.16 -20.34 -4.17
CA ASP A 149 3.02 -19.68 -5.46
C ASP A 149 4.29 -19.02 -6.03
N ASP A 150 5.26 -19.87 -6.38
CA ASP A 150 6.13 -19.65 -7.53
C ASP A 150 5.43 -19.99 -8.88
N ASP A 151 4.17 -20.48 -8.86
CA ASP A 151 3.44 -21.06 -10.00
C ASP A 151 2.18 -20.30 -10.48
N PHE A 152 2.03 -19.00 -10.18
CA PHE A 152 1.06 -18.17 -10.93
C PHE A 152 1.78 -17.36 -12.02
N ASP A 153 1.99 -18.05 -13.14
CA ASP A 153 2.23 -17.44 -14.43
C ASP A 153 0.89 -16.92 -14.96
N GLU A 154 0.58 -15.65 -14.69
CA GLU A 154 -0.37 -14.90 -15.51
C GLU A 154 0.40 -13.79 -16.23
N GLU A 155 0.87 -14.16 -17.41
CA GLU A 155 1.04 -13.35 -18.60
C GLU A 155 0.62 -11.87 -18.39
N ASN A 156 1.63 -10.98 -18.33
CA ASN A 156 1.60 -9.50 -18.37
C ASN A 156 2.08 -8.69 -17.14
N VAL A 157 2.67 -9.28 -16.10
CA VAL A 157 3.49 -8.50 -15.12
C VAL A 157 4.77 -9.23 -14.70
N PRO A 158 5.95 -8.94 -15.27
CA PRO A 158 7.19 -9.61 -14.84
C PRO A 158 7.61 -9.20 -13.40
N ARG A 159 7.93 -10.22 -12.56
CA ARG A 159 8.72 -10.20 -11.28
C ARG A 159 7.98 -10.26 -9.91
N VAL A 160 6.92 -11.07 -9.73
CA VAL A 160 6.45 -11.44 -8.37
C VAL A 160 7.43 -12.38 -7.65
N SER A 161 8.00 -13.37 -8.36
CA SER A 161 8.98 -14.34 -7.79
C SER A 161 10.27 -13.70 -7.27
N GLY A 162 10.75 -12.63 -7.95
CA GLY A 162 11.92 -11.88 -7.49
C GLY A 162 11.68 -11.08 -6.20
N MET A 163 10.43 -10.74 -5.92
CA MET A 163 10.05 -9.91 -4.78
C MET A 163 9.90 -10.73 -3.50
N LYS A 164 9.32 -11.93 -3.54
CA LYS A 164 9.30 -12.82 -2.36
C LYS A 164 10.74 -13.14 -1.88
N ARG A 165 11.66 -13.36 -2.83
CA ARG A 165 13.10 -13.50 -2.53
C ARG A 165 13.71 -12.26 -1.88
N GLU A 166 13.38 -11.07 -2.39
CA GLU A 166 13.90 -9.82 -1.83
C GLU A 166 13.30 -9.52 -0.45
N MET A 167 12.02 -9.83 -0.25
CA MET A 167 11.37 -9.78 1.07
C MET A 167 12.06 -10.69 2.07
N ARG A 168 12.35 -11.94 1.70
CA ARG A 168 13.15 -12.85 2.55
C ARG A 168 14.51 -12.25 2.88
N ARG A 169 15.17 -11.62 1.92
CA ARG A 169 16.46 -10.95 2.15
C ARG A 169 16.34 -9.81 3.17
N LEU A 170 15.30 -8.98 3.08
CA LEU A 170 15.02 -7.90 4.03
C LEU A 170 14.69 -8.44 5.44
N MET A 171 13.96 -9.55 5.52
CA MET A 171 13.54 -10.17 6.79
C MET A 171 14.57 -11.13 7.40
N ARG A 172 15.79 -11.22 6.84
CA ARG A 172 16.87 -12.11 7.33
C ARG A 172 17.20 -11.97 8.81
N GLN A 173 16.90 -10.82 9.39
CA GLN A 173 17.17 -10.51 10.79
C GLN A 173 15.94 -10.72 11.71
N GLY A 174 14.84 -11.28 11.18
CA GLY A 174 13.62 -11.62 11.90
C GLY A 174 12.40 -10.81 11.45
N TRP A 175 11.26 -11.48 11.33
CA TRP A 175 9.98 -10.89 10.90
C TRP A 175 9.37 -9.93 11.93
N HIS A 176 9.76 -9.99 13.20
CA HIS A 176 9.27 -9.04 14.21
C HIS A 176 9.88 -7.62 14.05
N ARG A 177 11.04 -7.50 13.39
CA ARG A 177 11.74 -6.22 13.24
C ARG A 177 10.99 -5.28 12.30
N PHE A 178 11.07 -3.99 12.58
CA PHE A 178 10.55 -2.97 11.67
C PHE A 178 11.56 -2.70 10.55
N VAL A 179 11.15 -2.96 9.31
CA VAL A 179 11.95 -2.78 8.09
C VAL A 179 11.11 -2.04 7.03
N PRO A 180 10.92 -0.72 7.15
CA PRO A 180 10.00 0.05 6.29
C PRO A 180 10.37 0.05 4.79
N THR A 181 11.59 -0.38 4.44
CA THR A 181 11.97 -0.63 3.05
C THR A 181 11.15 -1.76 2.40
N SER A 182 10.49 -2.62 3.18
CA SER A 182 9.54 -3.60 2.68
C SER A 182 8.32 -2.95 2.00
N ASN A 183 7.72 -1.94 2.62
CA ASN A 183 6.63 -1.16 2.01
C ASN A 183 7.10 -0.43 0.75
N ALA A 184 8.32 0.13 0.77
CA ALA A 184 8.91 0.79 -0.40
C ALA A 184 9.11 -0.19 -1.58
N LEU A 185 9.60 -1.40 -1.31
CA LEU A 185 9.72 -2.46 -2.29
C LEU A 185 8.36 -2.81 -2.91
N TRP A 186 7.34 -3.01 -2.07
CA TRP A 186 5.99 -3.36 -2.53
C TRP A 186 5.33 -2.26 -3.34
N LEU A 187 5.42 -1.00 -2.91
CA LEU A 187 4.90 0.15 -3.68
C LEU A 187 5.64 0.30 -5.02
N CYS A 188 6.95 0.06 -5.05
CA CYS A 188 7.71 0.03 -6.31
C CYS A 188 7.16 -1.03 -7.26
N CYS A 189 6.86 -2.23 -6.77
CA CYS A 189 6.27 -3.29 -7.58
C CYS A 189 4.86 -2.92 -8.06
N LEU A 190 4.01 -2.44 -7.16
CA LEU A 190 2.64 -2.02 -7.48
C LEU A 190 2.61 -0.93 -8.56
N SER A 191 3.56 0.01 -8.53
CA SER A 191 3.68 1.05 -9.55
C SER A 191 3.96 0.50 -10.95
N ARG A 192 4.62 -0.66 -11.08
CA ARG A 192 4.85 -1.30 -12.39
C ARG A 192 3.55 -1.80 -13.02
N LEU A 193 2.64 -2.33 -12.21
CA LEU A 193 1.30 -2.71 -12.64
C LEU A 193 0.53 -1.46 -13.10
N VAL A 194 0.44 -0.44 -12.23
CA VAL A 194 -0.36 0.77 -12.50
C VAL A 194 0.19 1.61 -13.65
N LEU A 195 1.51 1.63 -13.81
CA LEU A 195 2.21 2.35 -14.88
C LEU A 195 2.64 1.39 -16.02
N SER A 196 1.98 0.24 -16.22
CA SER A 196 2.25 -0.62 -17.38
C SER A 196 1.74 0.04 -18.66
N LYS A 197 2.47 -0.17 -19.78
CA LYS A 197 2.14 0.35 -21.12
C LYS A 197 0.82 -0.23 -21.64
N ASP A 198 0.50 -1.47 -21.26
CA ASP A 198 -0.64 -2.23 -21.78
C ASP A 198 -1.98 -1.56 -21.44
N TYR A 199 -2.00 -0.77 -20.37
CA TYR A 199 -3.19 -0.06 -19.92
C TYR A 199 -3.26 1.38 -20.45
N HIS A 200 -2.29 1.88 -21.23
CA HIS A 200 -2.33 3.24 -21.78
C HIS A 200 -3.37 3.38 -22.87
N THR A 201 -4.38 4.21 -22.63
CA THR A 201 -5.48 4.46 -23.57
C THR A 201 -5.47 5.87 -24.18
N SER A 202 -4.61 6.77 -23.70
CA SER A 202 -4.65 8.20 -24.06
C SER A 202 -3.39 8.68 -24.77
N LYS A 203 -3.59 9.38 -25.90
CA LYS A 203 -2.55 10.14 -26.63
C LYS A 203 -1.87 11.22 -25.79
N MET A 204 -2.42 11.61 -24.63
CA MET A 204 -1.86 12.64 -23.74
C MET A 204 -0.82 12.12 -22.72
N TYR A 205 -0.70 10.80 -22.53
CA TYR A 205 0.32 10.23 -21.65
C TYR A 205 1.50 9.73 -22.49
N THR A 206 2.41 10.64 -22.83
CA THR A 206 3.56 10.34 -23.68
C THR A 206 4.49 9.32 -23.03
N ASP A 207 5.22 8.55 -23.85
CA ASP A 207 6.25 7.61 -23.37
C ASP A 207 7.27 8.28 -22.44
N ARG A 208 7.62 9.54 -22.70
CA ARG A 208 8.54 10.32 -21.86
C ARG A 208 7.98 10.59 -20.46
N LEU A 209 6.70 10.99 -20.37
CA LEU A 209 6.04 11.19 -19.07
C LEU A 209 5.90 9.88 -18.31
N LEU A 210 5.56 8.80 -19.02
CA LEU A 210 5.47 7.48 -18.41
C LEU A 210 6.81 7.02 -17.86
N GLN A 211 7.88 7.20 -18.64
CA GLN A 211 9.22 6.82 -18.23
C GLN A 211 9.67 7.63 -17.01
N HIS A 212 9.44 8.95 -17.03
CA HIS A 212 9.69 9.81 -15.87
C HIS A 212 8.98 9.30 -14.62
N ASP A 213 7.66 9.05 -14.70
CA ASP A 213 6.89 8.58 -13.54
C ASP A 213 7.42 7.23 -13.02
N ARG A 214 7.76 6.30 -13.92
CA ARG A 214 8.39 5.01 -13.57
C ARG A 214 9.73 5.18 -12.87
N ASP A 215 10.55 6.12 -13.29
CA ASP A 215 11.87 6.36 -12.69
C ASP A 215 11.73 6.97 -11.29
N VAL A 216 10.78 7.89 -11.10
CA VAL A 216 10.45 8.44 -9.77
C VAL A 216 10.01 7.33 -8.82
N PHE A 217 9.11 6.43 -9.24
CA PHE A 217 8.72 5.29 -8.39
C PHE A 217 9.83 4.24 -8.24
N ARG A 218 10.73 4.06 -9.21
CA ARG A 218 11.88 3.16 -9.09
C ARG A 218 12.85 3.62 -8.00
N SER A 219 12.93 4.92 -7.70
CA SER A 219 13.76 5.44 -6.61
C SER A 219 13.33 4.96 -5.21
N LEU A 220 12.13 4.38 -5.06
CA LEU A 220 11.73 3.68 -3.82
C LEU A 220 12.72 2.58 -3.42
N LEU A 221 13.40 1.93 -4.38
CA LEU A 221 14.34 0.85 -4.11
C LEU A 221 15.59 1.30 -3.35
N THR A 222 15.90 2.60 -3.36
CA THR A 222 17.01 3.19 -2.61
C THR A 222 16.54 4.06 -1.44
N ALA A 223 15.23 4.21 -1.26
CA ALA A 223 14.64 4.96 -0.15
C ALA A 223 14.76 4.17 1.16
N ARG A 224 14.83 4.89 2.30
CA ARG A 224 14.88 4.29 3.64
C ARG A 224 13.49 3.90 4.16
N SER A 225 12.46 4.57 3.67
CA SER A 225 11.03 4.39 3.99
C SER A 225 10.18 5.12 2.96
N ILE A 226 8.86 4.91 2.96
CA ILE A 226 7.94 5.68 2.11
C ILE A 226 8.03 7.17 2.45
N GLY A 227 8.12 7.52 3.74
CA GLY A 227 8.29 8.91 4.17
C GLY A 227 9.55 9.57 3.59
N SER A 228 10.69 8.87 3.60
CA SER A 228 11.92 9.40 2.99
C SER A 228 11.81 9.60 1.48
N TRP A 229 11.08 8.72 0.80
CA TRP A 229 10.82 8.84 -0.64
C TRP A 229 9.89 10.02 -0.93
N LEU A 230 8.79 10.14 -0.18
CA LEU A 230 7.84 11.25 -0.28
C LEU A 230 8.54 12.61 -0.15
N ASN A 231 9.54 12.73 0.72
CA ASN A 231 10.28 13.99 0.93
C ASN A 231 11.31 14.33 -0.16
N SER A 232 11.53 13.48 -1.16
CA SER A 232 12.46 13.79 -2.25
C SER A 232 11.89 14.81 -3.25
N ASN A 233 12.75 15.63 -3.86
CA ASN A 233 12.34 16.71 -4.77
C ASN A 233 11.51 16.19 -5.96
N ASP A 234 11.94 15.09 -6.59
CA ASP A 234 11.24 14.54 -7.76
C ASP A 234 9.84 14.02 -7.41
N VAL A 235 9.70 13.40 -6.24
CA VAL A 235 8.41 12.91 -5.74
C VAL A 235 7.51 14.08 -5.34
N GLN A 236 8.08 15.10 -4.71
CA GLN A 236 7.39 16.34 -4.43
C GLN A 236 6.94 17.03 -5.72
N GLU A 237 7.70 17.01 -6.80
CA GLU A 237 7.23 17.55 -8.09
C GLU A 237 6.09 16.70 -8.65
N LEU A 238 6.25 15.38 -8.66
CA LEU A 238 5.26 14.45 -9.19
C LEU A 238 3.92 14.51 -8.43
N LEU A 239 3.97 14.65 -7.10
CA LEU A 239 2.79 14.76 -6.25
C LEU A 239 1.96 16.02 -6.58
N LYS A 240 2.54 17.08 -7.17
CA LYS A 240 1.78 18.30 -7.56
C LYS A 240 0.74 18.02 -8.64
N VAL A 241 0.90 16.94 -9.40
CA VAL A 241 -0.07 16.51 -10.42
C VAL A 241 -1.42 16.18 -9.79
N VAL A 242 -1.43 15.71 -8.53
CA VAL A 242 -2.63 15.16 -7.88
C VAL A 242 -2.99 15.83 -6.55
N ALA A 243 -2.07 16.55 -5.91
CA ALA A 243 -2.32 17.23 -4.65
C ALA A 243 -2.93 18.64 -4.84
N THR A 244 -3.81 19.06 -3.93
CA THR A 244 -4.44 20.41 -3.94
C THR A 244 -3.88 21.36 -2.88
N THR A 245 -3.27 20.87 -1.81
CA THR A 245 -2.70 21.68 -0.72
C THR A 245 -1.57 20.91 -0.04
N ARG A 246 -0.50 21.62 0.38
CA ARG A 246 0.61 21.07 1.15
C ARG A 246 0.87 21.90 2.40
N HIS A 247 0.94 21.23 3.55
CA HIS A 247 1.75 21.68 4.67
C HIS A 247 2.71 20.53 5.02
N LEU A 248 3.96 20.70 4.62
CA LEU A 248 5.10 19.91 5.04
C LEU A 248 5.97 20.88 5.85
N SER A 249 5.89 20.81 7.18
CA SER A 249 6.81 21.54 8.08
C SER A 249 7.92 20.61 8.52
#